data_AF-X0ZJ19-F1
#
_entry.id   AF-X0ZJ19-F1
#
_cell.length_a   1.000
_cell.length_b   1.000
_cell.length_c   1.000
_cell.angle_alpha   90.00
_cell.angle_beta   90.00
_cell.angle_gamma   90.00
#
_symmetry.space_group_name_H-M   'P 1'
#
loop_
_entity.id
_entity.type
_entity.pdbx_description
1 polymer ?
#
loop_
_entity_poly.entity_id
_entity_poly.type
_entity_poly.pdbx_seq_one_letter_code
_entity_poly.pdbx_strand_id
1 'polypeptide(L)'
;MYYEYYRKEIKYKQKIIDTTLTFVKKNGLWGTIIGGACEDYDGIEILLRLARETEYRKDDIKRLVQKTKKTILRNELEGSFPYRFFKESIKLRWFTPKSKLEKIVYAYSGLNFISTPLYFPDIWATYFRILTIKRIDIYLQGINNISMYTLPAWGYF
;
A
#
# COMPACT_ATOMS: atom_id res chain seq x y z
N MET A 1 -10.54 -5.81 10.97
CA MET A 1 -10.04 -7.20 11.21
C MET A 1 -10.06 -7.58 12.69
N TYR A 2 -8.96 -7.64 13.48
CA TYR A 2 -9.03 -8.15 14.87
C TYR A 2 -9.93 -7.31 15.80
N TYR A 3 -9.65 -6.01 15.91
CA TYR A 3 -10.43 -5.12 16.77
C TYR A 3 -11.91 -5.02 16.38
N GLU A 4 -12.21 -5.15 15.08
CA GLU A 4 -13.59 -5.07 14.58
C GLU A 4 -14.35 -6.36 14.85
N TYR A 5 -13.71 -7.51 14.58
CA TYR A 5 -14.25 -8.83 14.85
C TYR A 5 -14.62 -8.99 16.33
N TYR A 6 -13.75 -8.53 17.24
CA TYR A 6 -13.99 -8.56 18.68
C TYR A 6 -14.70 -7.32 19.23
N ARG A 7 -15.14 -6.39 18.36
CA ARG A 7 -15.75 -5.09 18.74
C ARG A 7 -14.97 -4.33 19.82
N LYS A 8 -13.64 -4.42 19.78
CA LYS A 8 -12.74 -3.71 20.68
C LYS A 8 -12.42 -2.34 20.12
N GLU A 9 -12.48 -1.34 20.98
CA GLU A 9 -12.00 0.00 20.66
C GLU A 9 -10.48 -0.01 20.40
N ILE A 10 -10.04 0.72 19.37
CA ILE A 10 -8.62 0.96 19.13
C ILE A 10 -8.14 2.07 20.08
N LYS A 11 -7.27 1.72 21.02
CA LYS A 11 -6.62 2.71 21.90
C LYS A 11 -5.50 3.45 21.18
N TYR A 12 -5.16 4.66 21.65
CA TYR A 12 -4.04 5.48 21.15
C TYR A 12 -4.10 5.85 19.66
N LYS A 13 -5.30 6.04 19.11
CA LYS A 13 -5.54 6.32 17.68
C LYS A 13 -4.64 7.44 17.12
N GLN A 14 -4.51 8.55 17.83
CA GLN A 14 -3.67 9.69 17.41
C GLN A 14 -2.19 9.31 17.29
N LYS A 15 -1.65 8.60 18.30
CA LYS A 15 -0.25 8.11 18.28
C LYS A 15 -0.01 7.12 17.15
N ILE A 16 -0.98 6.25 16.86
CA ILE A 16 -0.89 5.31 15.73
C ILE A 16 -0.88 6.08 14.40
N ILE A 17 -1.75 7.09 14.25
CA ILE A 17 -1.76 7.97 13.08
C ILE A 17 -0.38 8.63 12.90
N ASP A 18 0.13 9.30 13.93
CA ASP A 18 1.42 10.00 13.83
C ASP A 18 2.56 9.05 13.49
N THR A 19 2.62 7.89 14.16
CA THR A 19 3.64 6.86 13.89
C THR A 19 3.55 6.38 12.45
N THR A 20 2.34 6.07 11.96
CA THR A 20 2.11 5.62 10.58
C THR A 20 2.54 6.66 9.56
N LEU A 21 2.29 7.95 9.85
CA LEU A 21 2.70 9.07 9.01
C LEU A 21 4.22 9.25 8.96
N THR A 22 4.98 8.86 9.99
CA THR A 22 6.45 8.98 9.96
C THR A 22 7.13 8.10 8.91
N PHE A 23 6.51 6.98 8.53
CA PHE A 23 7.04 6.07 7.51
C PHE A 23 6.82 6.56 6.08
N VAL A 24 5.92 7.53 5.87
CA VAL A 24 5.56 8.07 4.57
C VAL A 24 6.75 8.78 3.94
N LYS A 25 7.07 8.41 2.70
CA LYS A 25 8.13 9.05 1.90
C LYS A 25 7.58 10.25 1.14
N LYS A 26 8.49 11.07 0.61
CA LYS A 26 8.15 12.30 -0.12
C LYS A 26 7.21 12.08 -1.32
N ASN A 27 7.14 10.88 -1.88
CA ASN A 27 6.23 10.51 -2.97
C ASN A 27 4.83 10.05 -2.50
N GLY A 28 4.58 9.97 -1.19
CA GLY A 28 3.31 9.54 -0.62
C GLY A 28 3.17 8.01 -0.47
N LEU A 29 4.29 7.28 -0.45
CA LEU A 29 4.34 5.82 -0.29
C LEU A 29 5.02 5.43 1.02
N TRP A 30 4.84 4.17 1.42
CA TRP A 30 5.44 3.52 2.58
C TRP A 30 6.58 2.57 2.19
N GLY A 31 7.42 2.24 3.17
CA GLY A 31 8.58 1.38 2.98
C GLY A 31 9.80 2.16 2.49
N THR A 32 10.36 1.77 1.34
CA THR A 32 11.54 2.43 0.77
C THR A 32 11.16 3.71 0.01
N ILE A 33 12.14 4.49 -0.46
CA ILE A 33 11.88 5.69 -1.29
C ILE A 33 11.05 5.35 -2.55
N ILE A 34 11.11 4.11 -3.01
CA ILE A 34 10.39 3.59 -4.18
C ILE A 34 9.13 2.81 -3.80
N GLY A 35 8.67 2.92 -2.56
CA GLY A 35 7.48 2.25 -2.08
C GLY A 35 7.67 0.76 -1.80
N GLY A 36 6.54 0.11 -1.50
CA GLY A 36 6.39 -1.33 -1.42
C GLY A 36 4.90 -1.65 -1.40
N ALA A 37 4.44 -2.46 -2.36
CA ALA A 37 3.00 -2.62 -2.60
C ALA A 37 2.23 -3.06 -1.35
N CYS A 38 2.81 -3.96 -0.54
CA CYS A 38 2.23 -4.40 0.73
C CYS A 38 2.23 -3.27 1.77
N GLU A 39 3.37 -2.62 1.96
CA GLU A 39 3.56 -1.56 2.96
C GLU A 39 2.66 -0.35 2.67
N ASP A 40 2.45 -0.03 1.39
CA ASP A 40 1.56 1.01 0.92
C ASP A 40 0.09 0.71 1.30
N TYR A 41 -0.34 -0.54 1.12
CA TYR A 41 -1.66 -0.97 1.54
C TYR A 41 -1.81 -0.92 3.07
N ASP A 42 -0.85 -1.46 3.81
CA ASP A 42 -0.90 -1.50 5.28
C ASP A 42 -1.00 -0.09 5.88
N GLY A 43 -0.18 0.85 5.40
CA GLY A 43 -0.20 2.23 5.84
C GLY A 43 -1.53 2.93 5.54
N ILE A 44 -2.05 2.76 4.32
CA ILE A 44 -3.34 3.33 3.92
C ILE A 44 -4.48 2.73 4.74
N GLU A 45 -4.48 1.41 4.94
CA GLU A 45 -5.54 0.72 5.66
C GLU A 45 -5.64 1.20 7.12
N ILE A 46 -4.50 1.32 7.80
CA ILE A 46 -4.43 1.84 9.16
C ILE A 46 -4.97 3.27 9.21
N LEU A 47 -4.47 4.16 8.35
CA LEU A 47 -4.87 5.57 8.36
C LEU A 47 -6.35 5.76 8.06
N LEU A 48 -6.86 5.12 7.02
CA LEU A 48 -8.25 5.28 6.60
C LEU A 48 -9.22 4.70 7.62
N ARG A 49 -8.83 3.63 8.31
CA ARG A 49 -9.64 3.10 9.42
C ARG A 49 -9.72 4.09 10.57
N LEU A 50 -8.59 4.64 11.01
CA LEU A 50 -8.55 5.57 12.13
C LEU A 50 -9.21 6.92 11.79
N ALA A 51 -9.05 7.41 10.56
CA ALA A 51 -9.67 8.63 10.07
C ALA A 51 -11.22 8.59 10.05
N ARG A 52 -11.81 7.39 10.16
CA ARG A 52 -13.27 7.22 10.31
C ARG A 52 -13.74 7.29 11.76
N GLU A 53 -12.83 7.11 12.72
CA GLU A 53 -13.13 7.11 14.15
C GLU A 53 -12.64 8.38 14.86
N THR A 54 -11.94 9.27 14.15
CA THR A 54 -11.43 10.54 14.70
C THR A 54 -11.21 11.57 13.60
N GLU A 55 -11.39 12.85 13.93
CA GLU A 55 -11.08 14.00 13.05
C GLU A 55 -9.59 14.39 13.08
N TYR A 56 -8.79 13.76 13.94
CA TYR A 56 -7.37 14.06 14.09
C TYR A 56 -6.60 13.88 12.78
N ARG A 57 -5.91 14.94 12.32
CA ARG A 57 -5.09 14.99 11.08
C ARG A 57 -5.86 14.61 9.80
N LYS A 58 -7.19 14.68 9.80
CA LYS A 58 -8.03 14.21 8.67
C LYS A 58 -7.69 14.87 7.34
N ASP A 59 -7.39 16.17 7.35
CA ASP A 59 -6.98 16.91 6.15
C ASP A 59 -5.61 16.48 5.62
N ASP A 60 -4.66 16.20 6.51
CA ASP A 60 -3.36 15.65 6.13
C ASP A 60 -3.51 14.27 5.51
N ILE A 61 -4.32 13.42 6.13
CA ILE A 61 -4.63 12.08 5.63
C ILE A 61 -5.29 12.17 4.26
N LYS A 62 -6.27 13.07 4.08
CA LYS A 62 -6.94 13.28 2.79
C LYS A 62 -5.97 13.70 1.68
N ARG A 63 -5.09 14.67 1.97
CA ARG A 63 -4.05 15.09 1.02
C ARG A 63 -3.08 13.96 0.69
N LEU A 64 -2.68 13.20 1.71
CA LEU A 64 -1.78 12.07 1.55
C LEU A 64 -2.39 10.98 0.66
N VAL A 65 -3.61 10.52 0.94
CA VAL A 65 -4.22 9.42 0.17
C VAL A 65 -4.47 9.80 -1.28
N GLN A 66 -4.83 11.06 -1.57
CA GLN A 66 -4.92 11.56 -2.95
C GLN A 66 -3.56 11.50 -3.65
N LYS A 67 -2.49 11.89 -2.96
CA LYS A 67 -1.11 11.80 -3.47
C LYS A 67 -0.69 10.35 -3.69
N THR A 68 -0.96 9.46 -2.74
CA THR A 68 -0.67 8.02 -2.85
C THR A 68 -1.35 7.43 -4.07
N LYS A 69 -2.67 7.63 -4.25
CA LYS A 69 -3.41 7.15 -5.42
C LYS A 69 -2.81 7.69 -6.73
N LYS A 70 -2.52 8.99 -6.80
CA LYS A 70 -1.90 9.61 -7.97
C LYS A 70 -0.53 9.01 -8.29
N THR A 71 0.29 8.73 -7.28
CA THR A 71 1.60 8.11 -7.48
C THR A 71 1.47 6.65 -7.93
N ILE A 72 0.55 5.87 -7.36
CA ILE A 72 0.29 4.49 -7.78
C ILE A 72 -0.14 4.42 -9.23
N LEU A 73 -1.17 5.18 -9.62
CA LEU A 73 -1.72 5.14 -10.98
C LEU A 73 -0.71 5.55 -12.06
N ARG A 74 0.28 6.38 -11.72
CA ARG A 74 1.37 6.74 -12.63
C ARG A 74 2.36 5.61 -12.92
N ASN A 75 2.35 4.54 -12.12
CA ASN A 75 3.24 3.38 -12.25
C ASN A 75 2.48 2.13 -12.73
N GLU A 76 1.27 2.32 -13.24
CA GLU A 76 0.55 1.27 -13.95
C GLU A 76 1.27 0.94 -15.26
N LEU A 77 1.39 -0.35 -15.56
CA LEU A 77 2.05 -0.89 -16.73
C LEU A 77 1.19 -2.04 -17.27
N GLU A 78 0.55 -1.82 -18.43
CA GLU A 78 -0.24 -2.83 -19.14
C GLU A 78 -1.36 -3.47 -18.28
N GLY A 79 -2.01 -2.66 -17.45
CA GLY A 79 -3.07 -3.07 -16.52
C GLY A 79 -2.58 -3.69 -15.21
N SER A 80 -1.27 -3.72 -14.98
CA SER A 80 -0.63 -4.35 -13.82
C SER A 80 0.32 -3.36 -13.13
N PHE A 81 0.80 -3.71 -11.94
CA PHE A 81 1.65 -2.85 -11.12
C PHE A 81 2.87 -3.60 -10.60
N PRO A 82 4.04 -2.94 -10.52
CA PRO A 82 5.22 -3.49 -9.88
C PRO A 82 5.16 -3.33 -8.36
N TYR A 83 5.89 -4.19 -7.64
CA TYR A 83 5.99 -4.10 -6.18
C TYR A 83 6.62 -2.78 -5.75
N ARG A 84 7.75 -2.40 -6.38
CA ARG A 84 8.43 -1.11 -6.19
C ARG A 84 8.39 -0.26 -7.45
N PHE A 85 8.34 1.05 -7.24
CA PHE A 85 8.34 2.00 -8.34
C PHE A 85 9.70 2.14 -8.96
N PHE A 86 9.71 2.03 -10.28
CA PHE A 86 10.88 2.33 -11.08
C PHE A 86 10.74 3.75 -11.63
N LYS A 87 11.27 4.73 -10.89
CA LYS A 87 11.21 6.13 -11.35
C LYS A 87 12.19 6.34 -12.50
N GLU A 88 11.72 6.85 -13.64
CA GLU A 88 12.58 7.30 -14.76
C GLU A 88 13.65 8.33 -14.32
N SER A 89 13.41 9.05 -13.23
CA SER A 89 14.36 10.02 -12.68
C SER A 89 15.53 9.39 -11.92
N ILE A 90 15.48 8.10 -11.60
CA ILE A 90 16.68 7.37 -11.21
C ILE A 90 17.27 6.93 -12.54
N LYS A 91 18.39 7.53 -12.94
CA LYS A 91 19.17 7.22 -14.15
C LYS A 91 19.36 5.72 -14.42
N LEU A 92 19.06 4.85 -13.47
CA LEU A 92 19.02 3.40 -13.63
C LEU A 92 18.22 2.92 -14.88
N ARG A 93 17.10 3.51 -15.35
CA ARG A 93 16.36 2.90 -16.49
C ARG A 93 17.20 2.81 -17.77
N TRP A 94 17.93 3.90 -18.03
CA TRP A 94 18.68 4.09 -19.27
C TRP A 94 20.07 3.46 -19.19
N PHE A 95 20.63 3.33 -17.99
CA PHE A 95 21.99 2.81 -17.77
C PHE A 95 22.04 1.41 -17.13
N THR A 96 20.91 0.88 -16.66
CA THR A 96 20.83 -0.46 -16.05
C THR A 96 20.16 -1.42 -17.02
N PRO A 97 20.89 -2.43 -17.50
CA PRO A 97 20.31 -3.47 -18.33
C PRO A 97 19.09 -4.09 -17.66
N LYS A 98 18.04 -4.35 -18.44
CA LYS A 98 16.83 -5.06 -17.98
C LYS A 98 17.19 -6.35 -17.21
N SER A 99 18.19 -7.08 -17.69
CA SER A 99 18.73 -8.30 -17.08
C SER A 99 19.31 -8.12 -15.67
N LYS A 100 19.73 -6.91 -15.28
CA LYS A 100 20.14 -6.62 -13.89
C LYS A 100 18.94 -6.33 -13.00
N LEU A 101 17.90 -5.69 -13.53
CA LEU A 101 16.68 -5.38 -12.77
C LEU A 101 15.86 -6.64 -12.49
N GLU A 102 15.81 -7.57 -13.45
CA GLU A 102 15.15 -8.88 -13.30
C GLU A 102 15.78 -9.73 -12.18
N LYS A 103 17.06 -9.52 -11.87
CA LYS A 103 17.76 -10.20 -10.77
C LYS A 103 17.42 -9.65 -9.39
N ILE A 104 16.84 -8.45 -9.31
CA ILE A 104 16.42 -7.87 -8.03
C ILE A 104 15.02 -8.38 -7.73
N VAL A 105 14.96 -9.46 -6.97
CA VAL A 105 13.72 -10.16 -6.65
C VAL A 105 13.27 -9.92 -5.21
N TYR A 106 11.98 -10.07 -4.99
CA TYR A 106 11.38 -10.24 -3.67
C TYR A 106 10.92 -11.68 -3.52
N ALA A 107 11.43 -12.36 -2.50
CA ALA A 107 11.03 -13.71 -2.14
C ALA A 107 9.92 -13.64 -1.08
N TYR A 108 8.75 -14.20 -1.38
CA TYR A 108 7.62 -14.20 -0.45
C TYR A 108 7.96 -15.06 0.77
N SER A 109 7.86 -14.48 1.96
CA SER A 109 8.16 -15.18 3.23
C SER A 109 9.56 -15.83 3.25
N GLY A 110 10.51 -15.28 2.49
CA GLY A 110 11.87 -15.84 2.36
C GLY A 110 11.96 -17.10 1.50
N LEU A 111 10.89 -17.51 0.83
CA LEU A 111 10.85 -18.69 -0.03
C LEU A 111 11.32 -18.33 -1.44
N ASN A 112 12.56 -18.69 -1.77
CA ASN A 112 13.18 -18.35 -3.06
C ASN A 112 12.40 -18.87 -4.29
N PHE A 113 11.65 -19.98 -4.13
CA PHE A 113 10.86 -20.56 -5.22
C PHE A 113 9.66 -19.69 -5.61
N ILE A 114 9.18 -18.83 -4.71
CA ILE A 114 8.18 -17.81 -5.01
C ILE A 114 8.91 -16.47 -4.92
N SER A 115 9.63 -16.14 -5.99
CA SER A 115 10.27 -14.85 -6.10
C SER A 115 9.79 -14.12 -7.35
N THR A 116 9.55 -12.81 -7.21
CA THR A 116 9.12 -11.95 -8.32
C THR A 116 10.12 -10.82 -8.52
N PRO A 117 10.41 -10.40 -9.76
CA PRO A 117 11.18 -9.19 -10.02
C PRO A 117 10.49 -7.95 -9.44
N LEU A 118 11.18 -7.20 -8.59
CA LEU A 118 10.57 -6.11 -7.80
C LEU A 118 10.00 -4.95 -8.62
N TYR A 119 10.55 -4.74 -9.82
CA TYR A 119 10.28 -3.58 -10.66
C TYR A 119 9.40 -3.91 -11.87
N PHE A 120 8.99 -5.17 -11.99
CA PHE A 120 8.13 -5.62 -13.06
C PHE A 120 6.73 -5.89 -12.52
N PRO A 121 5.71 -5.76 -13.38
CA PRO A 121 4.35 -6.03 -12.95
C PRO A 121 4.18 -7.49 -12.56
N ASP A 122 3.52 -7.73 -11.44
CA ASP A 122 3.25 -9.08 -10.93
C ASP A 122 1.87 -9.14 -10.24
N ILE A 123 1.34 -10.35 -10.10
CA ILE A 123 -0.02 -10.55 -9.58
C ILE A 123 -0.17 -10.07 -8.12
N TRP A 124 0.86 -10.22 -7.31
CA TRP A 124 0.83 -9.84 -5.90
C TRP A 124 0.86 -8.34 -5.74
N ALA A 125 1.82 -7.68 -6.36
CA ALA A 125 1.89 -6.23 -6.36
C ALA A 125 0.60 -5.61 -6.89
N THR A 126 0.08 -6.13 -8.00
CA THR A 126 -1.19 -5.71 -8.57
C THR A 126 -2.35 -5.86 -7.59
N TYR A 127 -2.45 -7.00 -6.91
CA TYR A 127 -3.47 -7.23 -5.88
C TYR A 127 -3.46 -6.13 -4.81
N PHE A 128 -2.30 -5.88 -4.19
CA PHE A 128 -2.19 -4.85 -3.14
C PHE A 128 -2.43 -3.43 -3.66
N ARG A 129 -1.98 -3.11 -4.87
CA ARG A 129 -2.16 -1.78 -5.47
C ARG A 129 -3.62 -1.50 -5.77
N ILE A 130 -4.34 -2.47 -6.36
CA ILE A 130 -5.78 -2.36 -6.62
C ILE A 130 -6.55 -2.24 -5.30
N LEU A 131 -6.23 -3.05 -4.30
CA LEU A 131 -6.83 -2.93 -2.96
C LEU A 131 -6.60 -1.54 -2.36
N THR A 132 -5.37 -1.03 -2.43
CA THR A 132 -5.02 0.30 -1.93
C THR A 132 -5.85 1.37 -2.62
N ILE A 133 -5.91 1.36 -3.96
CA ILE A 133 -6.72 2.31 -4.74
C ILE A 133 -8.19 2.22 -4.32
N LYS A 134 -8.74 1.01 -4.23
CA LYS A 134 -10.14 0.80 -3.85
C LYS A 134 -10.44 1.35 -2.47
N ARG A 135 -9.56 1.15 -1.49
CA ARG A 135 -9.69 1.71 -0.12
C ARG A 135 -9.68 3.23 -0.11
N ILE A 136 -8.79 3.84 -0.89
CA ILE A 136 -8.74 5.29 -1.05
C ILE A 136 -10.04 5.81 -1.67
N ASP A 137 -10.54 5.16 -2.72
CA ASP A 137 -11.76 5.59 -3.41
C ASP A 137 -13.00 5.54 -2.53
N ILE A 138 -13.14 4.45 -1.79
CA ILE A 138 -14.15 4.28 -0.75
C ILE A 138 -14.14 5.47 0.22
N TYR A 139 -12.96 5.83 0.73
CA TYR A 139 -12.81 6.89 1.71
C TYR A 139 -13.14 8.26 1.12
N LEU A 140 -12.66 8.53 -0.10
CA LEU A 140 -12.92 9.78 -0.79
C LEU A 140 -14.39 9.95 -1.22
N GLN A 141 -15.10 8.84 -1.46
CA GLN A 141 -16.53 8.83 -1.74
C GLN A 141 -17.40 8.94 -0.48
N GLY A 142 -16.80 8.88 0.72
CA GLY A 142 -17.54 8.94 1.99
C GLY A 142 -18.37 7.68 2.27
N ILE A 143 -18.03 6.54 1.64
CA ILE A 143 -18.77 5.30 1.83
C ILE A 143 -18.38 4.69 3.18
N ASN A 144 -19.31 4.74 4.15
CA ASN A 144 -19.10 4.25 5.50
C ASN A 144 -19.53 2.78 5.70
N ASN A 145 -20.42 2.23 4.89
CA ASN A 145 -20.90 0.86 5.04
C ASN A 145 -20.07 -0.14 4.24
N ILE A 146 -18.84 -0.38 4.68
CA ILE A 146 -18.03 -1.47 4.15
C ILE A 146 -17.72 -2.38 5.31
N SER A 147 -18.46 -3.48 5.38
CA SER A 147 -17.97 -4.69 6.02
C SER A 147 -16.61 -4.96 5.39
N MET A 148 -15.55 -4.98 6.20
CA MET A 148 -14.35 -5.67 5.75
C MET A 148 -14.80 -7.04 5.28
N TYR A 149 -14.32 -7.48 4.11
CA TYR A 149 -14.49 -8.85 3.69
C TYR A 149 -14.21 -9.74 4.91
N THR A 150 -15.05 -10.75 5.15
CA THR A 150 -14.57 -12.00 5.72
C THR A 150 -13.50 -12.47 4.76
N LEU A 151 -12.27 -11.96 4.92
CA LEU A 151 -11.13 -12.63 4.34
C LEU A 151 -11.29 -14.08 4.81
N PRO A 152 -11.18 -15.08 3.92
CA PRO A 152 -10.82 -16.39 4.40
C PRO A 152 -9.54 -16.14 5.18
N ALA A 153 -9.66 -16.12 6.51
CA ALA A 153 -8.51 -16.10 7.36
C ALA A 153 -7.62 -17.23 6.84
N TRP A 154 -6.33 -16.99 6.83
CA TRP A 154 -5.34 -18.05 6.76
C TRP A 154 -5.62 -19.05 7.90
N GLY A 155 -6.55 -19.98 7.66
CA GLY A 155 -7.14 -20.91 8.64
C GLY A 155 -8.52 -20.49 9.15
N TYR A 156 -9.57 -21.00 8.50
CA TYR A 156 -10.73 -21.64 9.16
C TYR A 156 -11.28 -22.69 8.19
N PHE A 157 -10.82 -23.93 8.38
CA PHE A 157 -11.58 -25.15 8.12
C PHE A 157 -11.94 -25.75 9.48
#